data_AF-A0A1H1L8I7-F1
#
_entry.id   AF-A0A1H1L8I7-F1
#
_cell.length_a   1.000
_cell.length_b   1.000
_cell.length_c   1.000
_cell.angle_alpha   90.00
_cell.angle_beta   90.00
_cell.angle_gamma   90.00
#
_symmetry.space_group_name_H-M   'P 1'
#
loop_
_entity.id
_entity.type
_entity.pdbx_description
1 polymer ?
#
loop_
_entity_poly.entity_id
_entity_poly.type
_entity_poly.pdbx_seq_one_letter_code
_entity_poly.pdbx_strand_id
1 'polypeptide(L)'
;MPVVVRNCHDRVMSSNAWASRSFVVRLPIGIAAIVGALLVGGLVGVKLPVGAKPVTVSRGTAFFRNTDNLGTFQANRGGVSALIPGEVEWTDRSSRRESGSVPSCLRRRGEEAVAQASVEAGYTWLRLPDGGSSLIVGWIRCL
;
A
#
# COMPACT_ATOMS: atom_id res chain seq x y z
N MET A 1 -58.24 58.82 53.42
CA MET A 1 -59.50 58.05 53.32
C MET A 1 -60.31 58.66 52.19
N PRO A 2 -60.98 57.92 51.27
CA PRO A 2 -61.37 56.51 51.32
C PRO A 2 -60.94 55.66 50.10
N VAL A 3 -61.21 54.37 50.29
CA VAL A 3 -61.19 53.22 49.39
C VAL A 3 -62.10 53.42 48.18
N VAL A 4 -61.68 52.99 46.99
CA VAL A 4 -62.61 52.52 45.94
C VAL A 4 -62.05 51.26 45.29
N VAL A 5 -62.62 50.13 45.72
CA VAL A 5 -62.61 48.87 44.98
C VAL A 5 -63.79 48.92 44.00
N ARG A 6 -63.56 48.68 42.71
CA ARG A 6 -64.61 48.23 41.79
C ARG A 6 -64.10 47.07 40.95
N ASN A 7 -64.68 45.92 41.28
CA ASN A 7 -64.76 44.73 40.47
C ASN A 7 -65.92 44.92 39.48
N CYS A 8 -65.74 44.60 38.20
CA CYS A 8 -66.79 44.07 37.33
C CYS A 8 -66.18 43.57 36.01
N HIS A 9 -66.25 42.25 35.87
CA HIS A 9 -66.36 41.45 34.64
C HIS A 9 -66.48 42.22 33.31
N ASP A 10 -65.68 41.82 32.32
CA ASP A 10 -66.28 41.12 31.19
C ASP A 10 -65.32 40.21 30.39
N ARG A 11 -65.97 39.22 29.80
CA ARG A 11 -65.52 37.95 29.27
C ARG A 11 -65.04 38.08 27.81
N VAL A 12 -63.85 37.56 27.47
CA VAL A 12 -63.58 37.07 26.10
C VAL A 12 -62.72 35.79 26.17
N MET A 13 -63.34 34.67 25.83
CA MET A 13 -62.64 33.47 25.38
C MET A 13 -62.02 33.74 24.01
N SER A 14 -60.72 33.49 23.88
CA SER A 14 -60.12 33.18 22.58
C SER A 14 -59.14 32.02 22.81
N SER A 15 -59.49 30.89 22.21
CA SER A 15 -58.59 29.83 21.77
C SER A 15 -57.25 30.41 21.29
N ASN A 16 -56.13 29.72 21.46
CA ASN A 16 -55.63 28.83 20.41
C ASN A 16 -54.51 27.94 20.98
N ALA A 17 -54.80 26.65 21.13
CA ALA A 17 -53.80 25.60 21.21
C ALA A 17 -53.07 25.51 19.86
N TRP A 18 -51.81 25.91 19.78
CA TRP A 18 -50.97 25.62 18.62
C TRP A 18 -49.64 25.04 19.06
N ALA A 19 -49.63 23.70 19.01
CA ALA A 19 -48.58 22.90 18.40
C ALA A 19 -47.14 23.14 18.85
N SER A 20 -46.75 22.34 19.85
CA SER A 20 -45.50 21.57 19.79
C SER A 20 -45.32 20.98 18.38
N ARG A 21 -44.35 21.51 17.62
CA ARG A 21 -43.81 21.05 16.32
C ARG A 21 -42.62 21.99 16.07
N SER A 22 -41.35 21.58 15.94
CA SER A 22 -40.81 20.48 15.15
C SER A 22 -39.34 20.26 15.52
N PHE A 23 -38.99 19.15 16.19
CA PHE A 23 -37.60 18.72 16.39
C PHE A 23 -37.29 17.49 15.53
N VAL A 24 -37.61 17.52 14.22
CA VAL A 24 -37.34 16.35 13.36
C VAL A 24 -37.07 16.74 11.90
N VAL A 25 -36.19 17.72 11.62
CA VAL A 25 -35.70 17.90 10.23
C VAL A 25 -34.28 18.50 10.20
N ARG A 26 -33.29 17.88 10.86
CA ARG A 26 -31.86 18.20 10.62
C ARG A 26 -30.92 16.98 10.65
N LEU A 27 -31.44 15.76 10.75
CA LEU A 27 -30.61 14.54 10.75
C LEU A 27 -30.19 13.98 9.37
N PRO A 28 -30.89 14.19 8.23
CA PRO A 28 -30.58 13.41 7.02
C PRO A 28 -29.34 13.92 6.24
N ILE A 29 -28.92 15.18 6.45
CA ILE A 29 -27.82 15.79 5.68
C ILE A 29 -26.46 15.32 6.22
N GLY A 30 -26.31 15.17 7.54
CA GLY A 30 -25.04 14.73 8.15
C GLY A 30 -24.70 13.29 7.79
N ILE A 31 -25.69 12.40 7.74
CA ILE A 31 -25.50 10.98 7.40
C ILE A 31 -25.13 10.84 5.91
N ALA A 32 -25.77 11.60 5.02
CA ALA A 32 -25.46 11.58 3.59
C ALA A 32 -24.01 12.00 3.30
N ALA A 33 -23.48 12.99 4.00
CA ALA A 33 -22.09 13.43 3.84
C ALA A 33 -21.07 12.36 4.29
N ILE A 34 -21.36 11.65 5.38
CA ILE A 34 -20.50 10.57 5.88
C ILE A 34 -20.49 9.38 4.91
N VAL A 35 -21.67 8.99 4.40
CA VAL A 35 -21.79 7.93 3.39
C VAL A 35 -21.06 8.32 2.11
N GLY A 36 -21.20 9.57 1.66
CA GLY A 36 -20.45 10.09 0.51
C GLY A 36 -18.93 10.02 0.70
N ALA A 37 -18.42 10.45 1.86
CA ALA A 37 -16.98 10.41 2.16
C ALA A 37 -16.44 8.97 2.24
N LEU A 38 -17.20 8.03 2.81
CA LEU A 38 -16.82 6.60 2.86
C LEU A 38 -16.79 5.96 1.48
N LEU A 39 -17.74 6.30 0.60
CA LEU A 39 -17.77 5.78 -0.77
C LEU A 39 -16.59 6.31 -1.60
N VAL A 40 -16.25 7.59 -1.45
CA VAL A 40 -15.10 8.19 -2.14
C VAL A 40 -13.78 7.66 -1.58
N GLY A 41 -13.63 7.54 -0.26
CA GLY A 41 -12.44 6.97 0.38
C GLY A 41 -12.23 5.48 0.07
N GLY A 42 -13.31 4.71 0.02
CA GLY A 42 -13.28 3.29 -0.35
C GLY A 42 -12.86 3.06 -1.80
N LEU A 43 -13.30 3.92 -2.74
CA LEU A 43 -12.99 3.76 -4.16
C LEU A 43 -11.50 4.02 -4.51
N VAL A 44 -10.82 4.86 -3.72
CA VAL A 44 -9.39 5.15 -3.94
C VAL A 44 -8.50 4.05 -3.39
N GLY A 45 -8.92 3.35 -2.32
CA GLY A 45 -8.16 2.25 -1.71
C GLY A 45 -7.99 1.01 -2.59
N VAL A 46 -8.89 0.78 -3.56
CA VAL A 46 -8.88 -0.43 -4.43
C VAL A 46 -7.98 -0.32 -5.66
N LYS A 47 -7.37 0.85 -5.93
CA LYS A 47 -6.51 1.07 -7.10
C LYS A 47 -5.01 0.90 -6.82
N LEU A 48 -4.61 0.74 -5.57
CA LEU A 48 -3.27 0.26 -5.26
C LEU A 48 -3.27 -1.26 -5.47
N PRO A 49 -2.32 -1.84 -6.22
CA PRO A 49 -2.16 -3.28 -6.33
C PRO A 49 -1.63 -3.81 -5.00
N VAL A 50 -2.50 -3.89 -4.00
CA VAL A 50 -2.26 -4.58 -2.74
C VAL A 50 -2.39 -6.06 -3.05
N GLY A 51 -1.30 -6.68 -3.47
CA GLY A 51 -1.31 -8.09 -3.85
C GLY A 51 0.05 -8.60 -4.30
N ALA A 52 0.31 -9.88 -4.05
CA ALA A 52 1.50 -10.56 -4.55
C ALA A 52 1.47 -10.57 -6.08
N LYS A 53 2.48 -9.96 -6.72
CA LYS A 53 2.67 -10.12 -8.17
C LYS A 53 3.39 -11.44 -8.44
N PRO A 54 2.94 -12.21 -9.44
CA PRO A 54 3.63 -13.42 -9.82
C PRO A 54 5.05 -13.06 -10.30
N VAL A 55 6.03 -13.82 -9.83
CA VAL A 55 7.41 -13.75 -10.30
C VAL A 55 7.70 -15.01 -11.12
N THR A 56 8.45 -14.85 -12.20
CA THR A 56 9.01 -15.96 -12.95
C THR A 56 10.25 -16.46 -12.23
N VAL A 57 10.32 -17.76 -11.96
CA VAL A 57 11.45 -18.37 -11.29
C VAL A 57 12.34 -19.05 -12.31
N SER A 58 13.63 -18.74 -12.31
CA SER A 58 14.62 -19.45 -13.11
C SER A 58 15.92 -19.65 -12.33
N ARG A 59 16.60 -20.74 -12.66
CA ARG A 59 18.00 -20.94 -12.28
C ARG A 59 18.91 -20.20 -13.24
N GLY A 60 20.03 -19.74 -12.72
CA GLY A 60 20.97 -18.92 -13.45
C GLY A 60 22.27 -18.73 -12.69
N THR A 61 23.10 -17.85 -13.23
CA THR A 61 24.33 -17.41 -12.62
C THR A 61 24.15 -15.96 -12.17
N ALA A 62 24.45 -15.67 -10.91
CA ALA A 62 24.54 -14.31 -10.42
C ALA A 62 26.01 -13.88 -10.36
N PHE A 63 26.25 -12.64 -10.77
CA PHE A 63 27.53 -11.94 -10.68
C PHE A 63 27.34 -10.73 -9.78
N PHE A 64 28.25 -10.52 -8.84
CA PHE A 64 28.19 -9.37 -7.93
C PHE A 64 29.49 -8.59 -7.97
N ARG A 65 29.38 -7.26 -8.15
CA ARG A 65 30.52 -6.35 -8.12
C ARG A 65 30.42 -5.46 -6.88
N ASN A 66 31.40 -5.59 -5.99
CA ASN A 66 31.41 -4.94 -4.68
C ASN A 66 31.53 -3.40 -4.73
N THR A 67 31.94 -2.81 -5.86
CA THR A 67 32.16 -1.36 -5.96
C THR A 67 30.87 -0.56 -5.82
N ASP A 68 29.76 -1.10 -6.31
CA ASP A 68 28.51 -0.36 -6.46
C ASP A 68 27.32 -1.03 -5.75
N ASN A 69 27.56 -2.14 -5.03
CA ASN A 69 26.51 -3.04 -4.52
C ASN A 69 25.50 -3.48 -5.60
N LEU A 70 25.95 -3.54 -6.85
CA LEU A 70 25.15 -3.95 -7.98
C LEU A 70 25.58 -5.36 -8.41
N GLY A 71 24.58 -6.20 -8.61
CA GLY A 71 24.75 -7.51 -9.23
C GLY A 71 23.98 -7.62 -10.54
N THR A 72 24.33 -8.63 -11.31
CA THR A 72 23.55 -9.06 -12.48
C THR A 72 23.21 -10.53 -12.33
N PHE A 73 21.99 -10.90 -12.71
CA PHE A 73 21.52 -12.27 -12.78
C PHE A 73 21.35 -12.64 -14.25
N GLN A 74 21.97 -13.73 -14.67
CA GLN A 74 21.81 -14.29 -15.99
C GLN A 74 21.06 -15.63 -15.90
N ALA A 75 19.85 -15.67 -16.43
CA ALA A 75 19.03 -16.88 -16.46
C ALA A 75 19.62 -17.91 -17.44
N ASN A 76 19.69 -19.17 -17.01
CA ASN A 76 20.17 -20.26 -17.88
C ASN A 76 19.19 -20.54 -19.04
N ARG A 77 17.90 -20.26 -18.84
CA ARG A 77 16.86 -20.40 -19.87
C ARG A 77 16.39 -19.02 -20.34
N GLY A 78 16.32 -18.83 -21.65
CA GLY A 78 15.79 -17.61 -22.26
C GLY A 78 16.79 -16.46 -22.40
N GLY A 79 18.05 -16.62 -21.99
CA GLY A 79 19.11 -15.62 -22.20
C GLY A 79 18.86 -14.28 -21.50
N VAL A 80 17.96 -14.25 -20.53
CA VAL A 80 17.53 -13.04 -19.85
C VAL A 80 18.59 -12.60 -18.85
N SER A 81 18.96 -11.31 -18.89
CA SER A 81 19.80 -10.67 -17.88
C SER A 81 18.97 -9.66 -17.09
N ALA A 82 19.05 -9.73 -15.76
CA ALA A 82 18.34 -8.83 -14.86
C ALA A 82 19.31 -8.19 -13.87
N LEU A 83 19.03 -6.95 -13.48
CA LEU A 83 19.78 -6.25 -12.44
C LEU A 83 19.34 -6.78 -11.07
N ILE A 84 20.33 -7.08 -10.22
CA ILE A 84 20.14 -7.41 -8.81
C ILE A 84 20.33 -6.11 -8.03
N PRO A 85 19.27 -5.59 -7.38
CA PRO A 85 19.42 -4.43 -6.51
C PRO A 85 20.27 -4.80 -5.28
N GLY A 86 20.99 -3.83 -4.73
CA GLY A 86 21.83 -4.05 -3.54
C GLY A 86 21.05 -4.51 -2.31
N GLU A 87 19.75 -4.22 -2.26
CA GLU A 87 18.82 -4.62 -1.22
C GLU A 87 17.78 -5.62 -1.75
N VAL A 88 18.25 -6.76 -2.26
CA VAL A 88 17.35 -7.87 -2.62
C VAL A 88 17.15 -8.79 -1.42
N GLU A 89 15.94 -9.33 -1.26
CA GLU A 89 15.75 -10.45 -0.34
C GLU A 89 16.47 -11.69 -0.87
N TRP A 90 17.15 -12.42 0.01
CA TRP A 90 17.81 -13.63 -0.40
C TRP A 90 17.72 -14.74 0.64
N THR A 91 17.86 -15.96 0.15
CA THR A 91 17.82 -17.19 0.94
C THR A 91 19.14 -17.93 0.76
N ASP A 92 19.79 -18.28 1.86
CA ASP A 92 21.02 -19.07 1.82
C ASP A 92 20.73 -20.56 1.50
N ARG A 93 21.78 -21.39 1.45
CA ARG A 93 21.63 -22.85 1.26
C ARG A 93 20.92 -23.54 2.43
N SER A 94 20.96 -22.95 3.63
CA SER A 94 20.27 -23.45 4.82
C SER A 94 18.78 -23.05 4.89
N SER A 95 18.28 -22.37 3.86
CA SER A 95 16.93 -21.81 3.78
C SER A 95 16.65 -20.68 4.79
N ARG A 96 17.70 -20.06 5.33
CA ARG A 96 17.61 -18.83 6.12
C ARG A 96 17.39 -17.65 5.17
N ARG A 97 16.35 -16.86 5.47
CA ARG A 97 16.07 -15.60 4.76
C ARG A 97 16.84 -14.45 5.39
N GLU A 98 17.45 -13.63 4.54
CA GLU A 98 18.18 -12.43 4.90
C GLU A 98 17.79 -11.29 3.93
N SER A 99 17.88 -10.05 4.41
CA SER A 99 17.50 -8.84 3.66
C SER A 99 18.59 -7.78 3.78
N GLY A 100 18.81 -6.98 2.73
CA GLY A 100 19.66 -5.79 2.80
C GLY A 100 21.17 -6.05 2.84
N SER A 101 21.62 -7.23 2.40
CA SER A 101 23.05 -7.54 2.31
C SER A 101 23.38 -8.39 1.08
N VAL A 102 24.66 -8.38 0.67
CA VAL A 102 25.15 -9.28 -0.40
C VAL A 102 24.94 -10.74 0.00
N PRO A 103 24.31 -11.57 -0.86
CA PRO A 103 24.12 -13.00 -0.59
C PRO A 103 25.42 -13.69 -0.23
N SER A 104 25.38 -14.60 0.74
CA SER A 104 26.60 -15.27 1.23
C SER A 104 27.34 -16.06 0.15
N CYS A 105 26.60 -16.64 -0.81
CA CYS A 105 27.20 -17.30 -1.98
C CYS A 105 27.87 -16.33 -2.97
N LEU A 106 27.54 -15.04 -2.90
CA LEU A 106 28.10 -13.96 -3.73
C LEU A 106 29.05 -13.06 -2.93
N ARG A 107 29.40 -13.42 -1.68
CA ARG A 107 30.47 -12.75 -0.95
C ARG A 107 31.81 -13.17 -1.53
N ARG A 108 32.59 -12.17 -1.93
CA ARG A 108 33.96 -12.34 -2.40
C ARG A 108 34.79 -13.12 -1.38
N ARG A 109 35.57 -14.12 -1.83
CA ARG A 109 36.66 -14.70 -1.06
C ARG A 109 37.97 -14.17 -1.62
N GLY A 110 38.72 -13.39 -0.83
CA GLY A 110 40.02 -12.86 -1.26
C GLY A 110 39.95 -11.71 -2.28
N GLU A 111 40.87 -11.69 -3.24
CA GLU A 111 41.13 -10.55 -4.15
C GLU A 111 40.25 -10.50 -5.42
N GLU A 112 39.36 -11.48 -5.66
CA GLU A 112 38.60 -11.57 -6.93
C GLU A 112 37.73 -10.34 -7.21
N ALA A 113 37.91 -9.65 -8.34
CA ALA A 113 37.14 -8.44 -8.66
C ALA A 113 35.61 -8.67 -8.76
N VAL A 114 35.15 -9.89 -9.03
CA VAL A 114 33.75 -10.25 -9.22
C VAL A 114 33.46 -11.58 -8.53
N ALA A 115 32.41 -11.64 -7.71
CA ALA A 115 31.94 -12.91 -7.16
C ALA A 115 30.85 -13.51 -8.07
N GLN A 116 30.90 -14.83 -8.26
CA GLN A 116 29.96 -15.57 -9.10
C GLN A 116 29.40 -16.78 -8.36
N ALA A 117 28.09 -17.01 -8.45
CA ALA A 117 27.46 -18.21 -7.93
C ALA A 117 26.24 -18.66 -8.74
N SER A 118 25.98 -19.97 -8.70
CA SER A 118 24.71 -20.52 -9.18
C SER A 118 23.61 -20.16 -8.20
N VAL A 119 22.53 -19.59 -8.72
CA VAL A 119 21.38 -19.16 -7.92
C VAL A 119 20.07 -19.50 -8.61
N GLU A 120 19.02 -19.57 -7.83
CA GLU A 120 17.64 -19.49 -8.31
C GLU A 120 17.12 -18.09 -8.00
N ALA A 121 16.50 -17.42 -8.97
CA ALA A 121 16.00 -16.07 -8.79
C ALA A 121 14.56 -15.95 -9.27
N GLY A 122 13.76 -15.22 -8.48
CA GLY A 122 12.44 -14.76 -8.89
C GLY A 122 12.55 -13.38 -9.51
N TYR A 123 12.13 -13.23 -10.76
CA TYR A 123 12.16 -11.95 -11.47
C TYR A 123 10.81 -11.65 -12.12
N THR A 124 10.57 -10.36 -12.38
CA THR A 124 9.38 -9.91 -13.10
C THR A 124 9.72 -8.75 -14.03
N TRP A 125 8.89 -8.59 -15.07
CA TRP A 125 8.91 -7.40 -15.90
C TRP A 125 8.17 -6.27 -15.17
N LEU A 126 8.87 -5.15 -14.98
CA LEU A 126 8.28 -3.90 -14.55
C LEU A 126 8.04 -3.03 -15.78
N ARG A 127 6.80 -2.58 -15.97
CA ARG A 127 6.46 -1.60 -17.00
C ARG A 127 6.78 -0.20 -16.50
N LEU A 128 7.55 0.55 -17.27
CA LEU A 128 8.01 1.90 -16.96
C LEU A 128 7.01 2.95 -17.49
N PRO A 129 7.00 4.18 -16.92
CA PRO A 129 6.06 5.23 -17.32
C PRO A 129 6.18 5.67 -18.79
N ASP A 130 7.35 5.50 -19.39
CA ASP A 130 7.65 5.77 -20.80
C ASP A 130 7.10 4.69 -21.76
N GLY A 131 6.43 3.66 -21.22
CA GLY A 131 5.94 2.51 -21.98
C GLY A 131 6.97 1.40 -22.16
N GLY A 132 8.22 1.60 -21.70
CA GLY A 132 9.26 0.60 -21.69
C GLY A 132 9.04 -0.51 -20.66
N SER A 133 9.93 -1.49 -20.64
CA SER A 133 9.92 -2.57 -19.66
C SER A 133 11.33 -2.89 -19.19
N SER A 134 11.49 -3.08 -17.89
CA SER A 134 12.76 -3.50 -17.27
C SER A 134 12.55 -4.75 -16.44
N LEU A 135 13.57 -5.61 -16.40
CA LEU A 135 13.59 -6.80 -15.56
C LEU A 135 14.15 -6.46 -14.19
N ILE A 136 13.40 -6.86 -13.16
CA ILE A 136 13.82 -6.68 -11.77
C ILE A 136 13.79 -8.02 -11.08
N VAL A 137 14.87 -8.31 -10.34
CA VAL A 137 14.95 -9.45 -9.43
C VAL A 137 14.26 -9.08 -8.11
N GLY A 138 13.27 -9.87 -7.71
CA GLY A 138 12.56 -9.70 -6.44
C GLY A 138 13.21 -10.48 -5.29
N TRP A 139 13.77 -11.66 -5.58
CA TRP A 139 14.47 -12.48 -4.59
C TRP A 139 15.51 -13.41 -5.22
N ILE A 140 16.48 -13.84 -4.41
CA ILE A 140 17.54 -14.78 -4.80
C ILE A 140 17.63 -15.95 -3.80
N ARG A 141 17.88 -17.16 -4.28
CA ARG A 141 18.22 -18.33 -3.45
C ARG A 141 19.56 -18.89 -3.90
N CYS A 142 20.50 -18.98 -2.98
CA CYS A 142 21.78 -19.65 -3.22
C CYS A 142 21.55 -21.17 -3.40
N LEU A 143 22.15 -21.74 -4.45
CA LEU A 143 22.14 -23.18 -4.73
C LEU A 143 23.41 -23.84 -4.22
#